data_AF-A0AAE0CYH7-F1
#
_entry.id   AF-A0AAE0CYH7-F1
#
_cell.length_a   1.000
_cell.length_b   1.000
_cell.length_c   1.000
_cell.angle_alpha   90.00
_cell.angle_beta   90.00
_cell.angle_gamma   90.00
#
_symmetry.space_group_name_H-M   'P 1'
#
loop_
_entity.id
_entity.type
_entity.pdbx_description
1 polymer ?
#
loop_
_entity_poly.entity_id
_entity_poly.type
_entity_poly.pdbx_seq_one_letter_code
_entity_poly.pdbx_strand_id
1 'polypeptide(L)'
;MLGRTLHELIFIRICIVVLQYPIITYASALAICLLGPKLGSPDPRWTAAALWVVGFMFVELAYALFIWTPYKTRLREAAKHPAPSSPAARRALFNRCVATVPNPESYLRGWFLGSELNDIRRDNVREFLLWAFFDEGAEDISTSSEVDEEVSRYISRIEQLLGKSFEDGRGPAQSLRLTFDEIETKYRSFWWYAIMALVDALTHLLLVFNGFEYYAQSRDETLAVFPPRIQQLAAQRRSSSGLSYWHRPHRQSDRLPIVFFHGIGIGLWVYTRFLVEISASKARGEGQVGVIALEILPISFRLTKPPLGKDAFLTQFTEILDRHSWDKFILVSHSYGSVLTTHVLRCPELQARIPRAVLIDPVSILLHLPDVAFNFTRRQPKRANEWQLWYFASTDPGVAHCLGRYFFWRENVIWAEELAGHHPELEQAVHTEGSTSDGRTATRKITVCLSGQDLIVDSHAVAKYLADGKPSDPACAQGEDKQGRRNAAGVAGSGSEHRHSAGSGIDVLWFPHRDHAQVFDSVRDRGRIVDVVREYCEK
;
A
#
# COMPACT_ATOMS: atom_id res chain seq x y z
N MET A 1 -7.21 -12.12 -7.31
CA MET A 1 -7.75 -10.87 -7.91
C MET A 1 -8.58 -11.22 -9.14
N LEU A 2 -9.61 -10.44 -9.49
CA LEU A 2 -10.36 -10.67 -10.73
C LEU A 2 -9.48 -10.42 -11.97
N GLY A 3 -9.79 -11.10 -13.06
CA GLY A 3 -9.15 -10.90 -14.36
C GLY A 3 -9.73 -9.71 -15.14
N ARG A 4 -9.75 -9.85 -16.47
CA ARG A 4 -10.14 -8.79 -17.43
C ARG A 4 -11.32 -9.19 -18.31
N THR A 5 -12.04 -10.25 -17.96
CA THR A 5 -13.11 -10.78 -18.81
C THR A 5 -14.44 -10.05 -18.61
N LEU A 6 -15.35 -10.15 -19.60
CA LEU A 6 -16.67 -9.51 -19.53
C LEU A 6 -17.55 -10.08 -18.40
N HIS A 7 -17.51 -11.39 -18.16
CA HIS A 7 -18.33 -12.01 -17.11
C HIS A 7 -17.86 -11.59 -15.72
N GLU A 8 -16.54 -11.48 -15.49
CA GLU A 8 -15.99 -10.91 -14.26
C GLU A 8 -16.39 -9.45 -14.08
N LEU A 9 -16.42 -8.67 -15.16
CA LEU A 9 -16.86 -7.28 -15.14
C LEU A 9 -18.35 -7.16 -14.76
N ILE A 10 -19.21 -7.98 -15.34
CA ILE A 10 -20.64 -8.02 -14.98
C ILE A 10 -20.80 -8.44 -13.51
N PHE A 11 -20.09 -9.49 -13.09
CA PHE A 11 -20.12 -10.00 -11.72
C PHE A 11 -19.72 -8.92 -10.69
N ILE A 12 -18.58 -8.26 -10.88
CA ILE A 12 -18.10 -7.23 -9.95
C ILE A 12 -19.05 -6.04 -9.90
N ARG A 13 -19.61 -5.63 -11.03
CA ARG A 13 -20.57 -4.50 -11.11
C ARG A 13 -21.86 -4.83 -10.36
N ILE A 14 -22.39 -6.05 -10.49
CA ILE A 14 -23.55 -6.51 -9.71
C ILE A 14 -23.22 -6.49 -8.21
N CYS A 15 -22.08 -7.04 -7.81
CA CYS A 15 -21.65 -7.05 -6.40
C CYS A 15 -21.57 -5.63 -5.83
N ILE A 16 -20.96 -4.70 -6.57
CA ILE A 16 -20.85 -3.28 -6.18
C ILE A 16 -22.23 -2.65 -6.01
N VAL A 17 -23.15 -2.85 -6.95
CA VAL A 17 -24.51 -2.28 -6.86
C VAL A 17 -25.23 -2.77 -5.61
N VAL A 18 -25.17 -4.07 -5.33
CA VAL A 18 -25.80 -4.66 -4.13
C VAL A 18 -25.20 -4.11 -2.84
N LEU A 19 -23.88 -3.99 -2.77
CA LEU A 19 -23.19 -3.54 -1.55
C LEU A 19 -23.27 -2.03 -1.33
N GLN A 20 -23.26 -1.24 -2.41
CA GLN A 20 -23.27 0.22 -2.35
C GLN A 20 -24.67 0.79 -2.18
N TYR A 21 -25.69 0.13 -2.75
CA TYR A 21 -27.07 0.61 -2.75
C TYR A 21 -28.00 -0.41 -2.10
N PRO A 22 -27.80 -0.76 -0.80
CA PRO A 22 -28.59 -1.78 -0.14
C PRO A 22 -30.10 -1.43 -0.10
N ILE A 23 -30.45 -0.13 -0.15
CA ILE A 23 -31.84 0.35 -0.23
C ILE A 23 -32.57 -0.21 -1.45
N ILE A 24 -31.90 -0.31 -2.61
CA ILE A 24 -32.51 -0.88 -3.82
C ILE A 24 -32.84 -2.35 -3.57
N THR A 25 -31.89 -3.11 -3.00
CA THR A 25 -32.07 -4.51 -2.65
C THR A 25 -33.21 -4.70 -1.64
N TYR A 26 -33.28 -3.88 -0.59
CA TYR A 26 -34.34 -3.95 0.40
C TYR A 26 -35.71 -3.59 -0.18
N ALA A 27 -35.80 -2.52 -0.98
CA ALA A 27 -37.05 -2.10 -1.60
C ALA A 27 -37.59 -3.16 -2.57
N SER A 28 -36.71 -3.74 -3.40
CA SER A 28 -37.08 -4.84 -4.29
C SER A 28 -37.54 -6.09 -3.51
N ALA A 29 -36.81 -6.48 -2.45
CA ALA A 29 -37.18 -7.62 -1.62
C ALA A 29 -38.52 -7.40 -0.90
N LEU A 30 -38.75 -6.20 -0.37
CA LEU A 30 -40.01 -5.83 0.28
C LEU A 30 -41.18 -5.85 -0.72
N ALA A 31 -40.99 -5.29 -1.92
CA ALA A 31 -42.00 -5.32 -2.97
C ALA A 31 -42.38 -6.77 -3.35
N ILE A 32 -41.40 -7.65 -3.50
CA ILE A 32 -41.63 -9.09 -3.76
C ILE A 32 -42.44 -9.70 -2.60
N CYS A 33 -42.09 -9.41 -1.35
CA CYS A 33 -42.81 -9.95 -0.19
C CYS A 33 -44.27 -9.45 -0.10
N LEU A 34 -44.54 -8.22 -0.52
CA LEU A 34 -45.89 -7.64 -0.52
C LEU A 34 -46.75 -8.07 -1.71
N LEU A 35 -46.12 -8.39 -2.85
CA LEU A 35 -46.81 -8.87 -4.06
C LEU A 35 -47.00 -10.40 -4.07
N GLY A 36 -46.13 -11.15 -3.42
CA GLY A 36 -46.18 -12.62 -3.34
C GLY A 36 -47.56 -13.17 -2.92
N PRO A 37 -48.20 -12.67 -1.84
CA PRO A 37 -49.55 -13.08 -1.44
C PRO A 37 -50.64 -12.77 -2.46
N LYS A 38 -50.41 -11.83 -3.39
CA LYS A 38 -51.37 -11.45 -4.44
C LYS A 38 -51.22 -12.29 -5.71
N LEU A 39 -50.04 -12.87 -5.92
CA LEU A 39 -49.68 -13.67 -7.10
C LEU A 39 -49.74 -15.18 -6.84
N GLY A 40 -49.89 -15.60 -5.59
CA GLY A 40 -50.00 -17.00 -5.17
C GLY A 40 -50.93 -17.16 -3.97
N SER A 41 -50.88 -18.32 -3.31
CA SER A 41 -51.66 -18.54 -2.08
C SER A 41 -51.12 -17.68 -0.93
N PRO A 42 -51.99 -17.12 -0.06
CA PRO A 42 -51.56 -16.37 1.11
C PRO A 42 -50.80 -17.27 2.08
N ASP A 43 -49.47 -17.16 2.06
CA ASP A 43 -48.54 -17.87 2.95
C ASP A 43 -47.99 -16.89 4.01
N PRO A 44 -48.13 -17.18 5.33
CA PRO A 44 -47.60 -16.33 6.40
C PRO A 44 -46.09 -16.08 6.32
N ARG A 45 -45.34 -16.92 5.58
CA ARG A 45 -43.91 -16.71 5.29
C ARG A 45 -43.64 -15.39 4.58
N TRP A 46 -44.55 -14.90 3.73
CA TRP A 46 -44.40 -13.61 3.06
C TRP A 46 -44.38 -12.45 4.04
N THR A 47 -45.29 -12.47 5.02
CA THR A 47 -45.34 -11.46 6.09
C THR A 47 -44.09 -11.55 6.97
N ALA A 48 -43.67 -12.75 7.34
CA ALA A 48 -42.43 -12.94 8.10
C ALA A 48 -41.20 -12.40 7.34
N ALA A 49 -41.08 -12.71 6.05
CA ALA A 49 -40.00 -12.22 5.20
C ALA A 49 -40.02 -10.69 5.08
N ALA A 50 -41.19 -10.06 4.92
CA ALA A 50 -41.33 -8.61 4.91
C ALA A 50 -40.82 -7.98 6.22
N LEU A 51 -41.18 -8.57 7.37
CA LEU A 51 -40.70 -8.12 8.69
C LEU A 51 -39.17 -8.22 8.82
N TRP A 52 -38.56 -9.29 8.32
CA TRP A 52 -37.10 -9.43 8.27
C TRP A 52 -36.44 -8.35 7.41
N VAL A 53 -36.99 -8.07 6.22
CA VAL A 53 -36.48 -7.01 5.34
C VAL A 53 -36.55 -5.65 6.01
N VAL A 54 -37.67 -5.32 6.66
CA VAL A 54 -37.82 -4.08 7.45
C VAL A 54 -36.81 -4.02 8.60
N GLY A 55 -36.58 -5.14 9.29
CA GLY A 55 -35.55 -5.25 10.32
C GLY A 55 -34.15 -4.92 9.79
N PHE A 56 -33.77 -5.47 8.64
CA PHE A 56 -32.49 -5.17 8.00
C PHE A 56 -32.37 -3.71 7.54
N MET A 57 -33.46 -3.10 7.06
CA MET A 57 -33.48 -1.66 6.78
C MET A 57 -33.23 -0.82 8.04
N PHE A 58 -33.80 -1.21 9.18
CA PHE A 58 -33.56 -0.53 10.45
C PHE A 58 -32.10 -0.66 10.92
N VAL A 59 -31.50 -1.86 10.78
CA VAL A 59 -30.08 -2.08 11.09
C VAL A 59 -29.18 -1.21 10.20
N GLU A 60 -29.45 -1.18 8.89
CA GLU A 60 -28.71 -0.33 7.95
C GLU A 60 -28.83 1.15 8.31
N LEU A 61 -30.05 1.61 8.64
CA LEU A 61 -30.31 3.00 9.03
C LEU A 61 -29.58 3.36 10.33
N ALA A 62 -29.65 2.50 11.35
CA ALA A 62 -28.94 2.71 12.61
C ALA A 62 -27.42 2.80 12.39
N TYR A 63 -26.86 1.86 11.61
CA TYR A 63 -25.44 1.91 11.22
C TYR A 63 -25.10 3.20 10.47
N ALA A 64 -25.94 3.60 9.49
CA ALA A 64 -25.72 4.80 8.69
C ALA A 64 -25.69 6.07 9.57
N LEU A 65 -26.62 6.17 10.52
CA LEU A 65 -26.76 7.33 11.41
C LEU A 65 -25.67 7.38 12.49
N PHE A 66 -25.41 6.26 13.16
CA PHE A 66 -24.58 6.24 14.37
C PHE A 66 -23.09 5.91 14.13
N ILE A 67 -22.74 5.32 12.98
CA ILE A 67 -21.37 4.89 12.70
C ILE A 67 -20.84 5.54 11.43
N TRP A 68 -21.54 5.38 10.30
CA TRP A 68 -21.09 5.90 9.02
C TRP A 68 -21.05 7.43 8.98
N THR A 69 -22.12 8.10 9.40
CA THR A 69 -22.22 9.57 9.31
C THR A 69 -21.16 10.28 10.16
N PRO A 70 -20.96 9.93 11.44
CA PRO A 70 -19.88 10.51 12.25
C PRO A 70 -18.49 10.27 11.64
N TYR A 71 -18.24 9.05 11.13
CA TYR A 71 -16.97 8.74 10.48
C TYR A 71 -16.76 9.59 9.21
N LYS A 72 -17.80 9.74 8.39
CA LYS A 72 -17.78 10.55 7.17
C LYS A 72 -17.51 12.03 7.48
N THR A 73 -18.03 12.56 8.58
CA THR A 73 -17.72 13.93 9.01
C THR A 73 -16.23 14.10 9.29
N ARG A 74 -15.60 13.13 9.95
CA ARG A 74 -14.15 13.17 10.24
C ARG A 74 -13.28 13.16 8.99
N LEU A 75 -13.74 12.56 7.88
CA LEU A 75 -13.01 12.58 6.59
C LEU A 75 -12.80 14.00 6.03
N ARG A 76 -13.57 14.98 6.50
CA ARG A 76 -13.46 16.38 6.08
C ARG A 76 -12.38 17.15 6.83
N GLU A 77 -11.81 16.57 7.89
CA GLU A 77 -10.71 17.18 8.63
C GLU A 77 -9.48 17.34 7.71
N ALA A 78 -8.79 18.47 7.82
CA ALA A 78 -7.57 18.73 7.06
C ALA A 78 -6.41 17.86 7.54
N ALA A 79 -5.46 17.58 6.65
CA ALA A 79 -4.25 16.84 7.01
C ALA A 79 -3.40 17.66 7.98
N LYS A 80 -2.79 17.01 8.97
CA LYS A 80 -1.78 17.61 9.83
C LYS A 80 -0.41 17.28 9.28
N HIS A 81 0.18 18.23 8.58
CA HIS A 81 1.44 18.04 7.86
C HIS A 81 2.64 17.88 8.81
N PRO A 82 3.67 17.11 8.41
CA PRO A 82 4.91 16.99 9.15
C PRO A 82 5.68 18.32 9.17
N ALA A 83 6.74 18.38 9.99
CA ALA A 83 7.57 19.58 10.06
C ALA A 83 8.14 19.95 8.67
N PRO A 84 8.15 21.25 8.31
CA PRO A 84 8.68 21.70 7.03
C PRO A 84 10.14 21.27 6.84
N SER A 85 10.46 20.76 5.66
CA SER A 85 11.84 20.42 5.30
C SER A 85 12.68 21.67 5.12
N SER A 86 13.99 21.60 5.40
CA SER A 86 14.89 22.73 5.15
C SER A 86 14.99 23.04 3.65
N PRO A 87 15.30 24.30 3.24
CA PRO A 87 15.47 24.65 1.82
C PRO A 87 16.51 23.78 1.09
N ALA A 88 17.57 23.36 1.79
CA ALA A 88 18.59 22.48 1.22
C ALA A 88 18.04 21.06 0.97
N ALA A 89 17.30 20.51 1.93
CA ALA A 89 16.68 19.19 1.80
C ALA A 89 15.61 19.19 0.68
N ARG A 90 14.79 20.24 0.57
CA ARG A 90 13.81 20.39 -0.52
C ARG A 90 14.48 20.41 -1.89
N ARG A 91 15.55 21.19 -2.06
CA ARG A 91 16.30 21.24 -3.33
C ARG A 91 16.92 19.89 -3.68
N ALA A 92 17.50 19.20 -2.71
CA ALA A 92 18.08 17.88 -2.93
C ALA A 92 17.00 16.86 -3.36
N LEU A 93 15.84 16.88 -2.69
CA LEU A 93 14.71 16.03 -3.04
C LEU A 93 14.15 16.34 -4.43
N PHE A 94 13.97 17.61 -4.77
CA PHE A 94 13.51 18.06 -6.08
C PHE A 94 14.46 17.60 -7.19
N ASN A 95 15.77 17.80 -7.00
CA ASN A 95 16.78 17.37 -7.96
C ASN A 95 16.79 15.85 -8.15
N ARG A 96 16.62 15.08 -7.07
CA ARG A 96 16.45 13.62 -7.14
C ARG A 96 15.24 13.23 -7.96
N CYS A 97 14.08 13.84 -7.70
CA CYS A 97 12.86 13.58 -8.48
C CYS A 97 13.12 13.84 -9.97
N VAL A 98 13.61 15.04 -10.31
CA VAL A 98 13.93 15.44 -11.69
C VAL A 98 14.88 14.46 -12.38
N ALA A 99 15.91 13.96 -11.69
CA ALA A 99 16.88 13.03 -12.24
C ALA A 99 16.28 11.66 -12.59
N THR A 100 15.17 11.30 -11.95
CA THR A 100 14.50 10.00 -12.12
C THR A 100 13.21 10.07 -12.95
N VAL A 101 12.81 11.26 -13.43
CA VAL A 101 11.64 11.41 -14.31
C VAL A 101 11.97 10.86 -15.71
N PRO A 102 11.27 9.81 -16.20
CA PRO A 102 11.55 9.24 -17.51
C PRO A 102 11.15 10.16 -18.68
N ASN A 103 10.00 10.83 -18.54
CA ASN A 103 9.46 11.75 -19.54
C ASN A 103 8.77 12.94 -18.84
N PRO A 104 9.31 14.17 -18.94
CA PRO A 104 8.79 15.35 -18.25
C PRO A 104 7.34 15.72 -18.63
N GLU A 105 6.95 15.55 -19.89
CA GLU A 105 5.59 15.84 -20.36
C GLU A 105 4.58 14.87 -19.73
N SER A 106 4.85 13.57 -19.81
CA SER A 106 3.98 12.53 -19.24
C SER A 106 3.91 12.63 -17.72
N TYR A 107 5.01 13.00 -17.07
CA TYR A 107 5.06 13.27 -15.63
C TYR A 107 4.09 14.39 -15.24
N LEU A 108 4.14 15.53 -15.93
CA LEU A 108 3.22 16.64 -15.64
C LEU A 108 1.79 16.26 -15.97
N ARG A 109 1.53 15.69 -17.16
CA ARG A 109 0.16 15.27 -17.53
C ARG A 109 -0.43 14.31 -16.49
N GLY A 110 0.35 13.37 -15.96
CA GLY A 110 -0.09 12.46 -14.91
C GLY A 110 -0.48 13.17 -13.60
N TRP A 111 0.35 14.11 -13.13
CA TRP A 111 0.03 14.93 -11.96
C TRP A 111 -1.11 15.93 -12.18
N PHE A 112 -1.38 16.30 -13.44
CA PHE A 112 -2.49 17.18 -13.84
C PHE A 112 -3.66 16.41 -14.46
N LEU A 113 -3.92 15.18 -13.98
CA LEU A 113 -5.13 14.40 -14.31
C LEU A 113 -5.35 14.12 -15.81
N GLY A 114 -4.26 14.09 -16.59
CA GLY A 114 -4.27 13.88 -18.03
C GLY A 114 -4.51 15.14 -18.87
N SER A 115 -4.57 16.34 -18.25
CA SER A 115 -4.74 17.63 -18.94
C SER A 115 -3.72 17.84 -20.06
N GLU A 116 -4.11 18.60 -21.08
CA GLU A 116 -3.20 19.01 -22.15
C GLU A 116 -2.14 19.98 -21.61
N LEU A 117 -0.91 19.90 -22.13
CA LEU A 117 0.19 20.74 -21.65
C LEU A 117 -0.10 22.25 -21.77
N ASN A 118 -0.86 22.67 -22.77
CA ASN A 118 -1.20 24.08 -22.97
C ASN A 118 -2.20 24.59 -21.91
N ASP A 119 -2.95 23.70 -21.25
CA ASP A 119 -3.88 24.04 -20.18
C ASP A 119 -3.18 24.16 -18.81
N ILE A 120 -1.94 23.65 -18.72
CA ILE A 120 -1.10 23.71 -17.54
C ILE A 120 -0.26 24.98 -17.63
N ARG A 121 -0.63 25.99 -16.83
CA ARG A 121 0.06 27.29 -16.79
C ARG A 121 0.89 27.46 -15.53
N ARG A 122 1.65 28.55 -15.48
CA ARG A 122 2.62 28.83 -14.41
C ARG A 122 2.02 28.73 -13.01
N ASP A 123 0.80 29.25 -12.80
CA ASP A 123 0.14 29.22 -11.49
C ASP A 123 -0.30 27.81 -11.09
N ASN A 124 -0.70 26.96 -12.06
CA ASN A 124 -1.06 25.58 -11.80
C ASN A 124 0.17 24.77 -11.33
N VAL A 125 1.32 24.99 -11.98
CA VAL A 125 2.60 24.36 -11.59
C VAL A 125 3.08 24.86 -10.24
N ARG A 126 2.94 26.16 -9.97
CA ARG A 126 3.22 26.76 -8.66
C ARG A 126 2.40 26.10 -7.54
N GLU A 127 1.08 25.97 -7.73
CA GLU A 127 0.18 25.30 -6.78
C GLU A 127 0.57 23.85 -6.52
N PHE A 128 0.94 23.11 -7.58
CA PHE A 128 1.43 21.73 -7.46
C PHE A 128 2.73 21.65 -6.64
N LEU A 129 3.69 22.53 -6.90
CA LEU A 129 4.99 22.53 -6.21
C LEU A 129 4.89 22.91 -4.74
N LEU A 130 4.03 23.88 -4.40
CA LEU A 130 3.75 24.27 -3.02
C LEU A 130 3.21 23.07 -2.22
N TRP A 131 2.23 22.35 -2.78
CA TRP A 131 1.77 21.11 -2.17
C TRP A 131 2.88 20.05 -2.07
N ALA A 132 3.56 19.75 -3.18
CA ALA A 132 4.46 18.61 -3.26
C ALA A 132 5.70 18.75 -2.33
N PHE A 133 6.30 19.94 -2.28
CA PHE A 133 7.59 20.17 -1.61
C PHE A 133 7.51 21.03 -0.35
N PHE A 134 6.44 21.79 -0.14
CA PHE A 134 6.30 22.72 0.98
C PHE A 134 5.17 22.34 1.95
N ASP A 135 4.23 21.48 1.55
CA ASP A 135 2.99 21.21 2.30
C ASP A 135 2.13 22.46 2.54
N GLU A 136 2.25 23.48 1.68
CA GLU A 136 1.53 24.74 1.79
C GLU A 136 0.44 24.84 0.71
N GLY A 137 -0.71 25.40 1.08
CA GLY A 137 -1.76 25.75 0.14
C GLY A 137 -1.43 27.02 -0.63
N ALA A 138 -1.89 27.11 -1.87
CA ALA A 138 -1.73 28.33 -2.67
C ALA A 138 -2.46 29.55 -2.07
N GLU A 139 -3.43 29.33 -1.18
CA GLU A 139 -4.18 30.36 -0.46
C GLU A 139 -3.57 30.70 0.91
N ASP A 140 -2.54 29.97 1.35
CA ASP A 140 -1.86 30.27 2.60
C ASP A 140 -1.06 31.56 2.42
N ILE A 141 -1.47 32.61 3.16
CA ILE A 141 -0.96 33.99 3.08
C ILE A 141 0.54 34.09 3.43
N SER A 142 1.18 32.98 3.81
CA SER A 142 2.54 32.89 4.35
C SER A 142 3.67 32.72 3.33
N THR A 143 3.42 32.79 2.01
CA THR A 143 4.52 32.73 1.03
C THR A 143 5.45 33.94 1.16
N SER A 144 6.49 33.77 1.96
CA SER A 144 7.61 34.71 2.06
C SER A 144 8.28 34.85 0.69
N SER A 145 8.93 35.99 0.44
CA SER A 145 9.71 36.23 -0.79
C SER A 145 10.69 35.08 -1.10
N GLU A 146 11.26 34.46 -0.06
CA GLU A 146 12.22 33.36 -0.21
C GLU A 146 11.58 32.07 -0.77
N VAL A 147 10.35 31.74 -0.32
CA VAL A 147 9.60 30.58 -0.83
C VAL A 147 9.24 30.81 -2.29
N ASP A 148 8.80 32.02 -2.63
CA ASP A 148 8.46 32.41 -3.99
C ASP A 148 9.64 32.31 -4.95
N GLU A 149 10.82 32.74 -4.52
CA GLU A 149 12.06 32.59 -5.27
C GLU A 149 12.48 31.12 -5.42
N GLU A 150 12.30 30.29 -4.39
CA GLU A 150 12.57 28.85 -4.46
C GLU A 150 11.63 28.14 -5.45
N VAL A 151 10.32 28.37 -5.34
CA VAL A 151 9.33 27.77 -6.25
C VAL A 151 9.55 28.26 -7.69
N SER A 152 9.85 29.53 -7.89
CA SER A 152 10.17 30.08 -9.21
C SER A 152 11.37 29.38 -9.85
N ARG A 153 12.41 29.05 -9.06
CA ARG A 153 13.56 28.27 -9.53
C ARG A 153 13.17 26.85 -9.93
N TYR A 154 12.29 26.19 -9.18
CA TYR A 154 11.78 24.86 -9.53
C TYR A 154 10.96 24.90 -10.83
N ILE A 155 10.10 25.90 -11.02
CA ILE A 155 9.35 26.08 -12.27
C ILE A 155 10.32 26.25 -13.45
N SER A 156 11.31 27.14 -13.34
CA SER A 156 12.29 27.34 -14.41
C SER A 156 13.09 26.07 -14.73
N ARG A 157 13.38 25.24 -13.72
CA ARG A 157 14.01 23.94 -13.96
C ARG A 157 13.10 22.98 -14.72
N ILE A 158 11.80 22.97 -14.43
CA ILE A 158 10.82 22.17 -15.18
C ILE A 158 10.69 22.67 -16.63
N GLU A 159 10.64 23.99 -16.85
CA GLU A 159 10.61 24.59 -18.19
C GLU A 159 11.83 24.19 -19.03
N GLN A 160 13.02 24.16 -18.41
CA GLN A 160 14.24 23.67 -19.06
C GLN A 160 14.14 22.20 -19.48
N LEU A 161 13.54 21.34 -18.66
CA LEU A 161 13.36 19.91 -18.99
C LEU A 161 12.35 19.69 -20.11
N LEU A 162 11.30 20.54 -20.18
CA LEU A 162 10.31 20.51 -21.24
C LEU A 162 10.80 21.13 -22.55
N GLY A 163 11.82 22.00 -22.48
CA GLY A 163 12.24 22.84 -23.60
C GLY A 163 11.21 23.91 -23.99
N LYS A 164 10.23 24.20 -23.10
CA LYS A 164 9.15 25.16 -23.32
C LYS A 164 8.80 25.87 -22.01
N SER A 165 8.58 27.18 -22.08
CA SER A 165 8.07 27.98 -20.95
C SER A 165 6.56 27.85 -20.80
N PHE A 166 6.07 27.92 -19.55
CA PHE A 166 4.64 27.95 -19.28
C PHE A 166 4.06 29.33 -19.61
N GLU A 167 2.81 29.36 -20.07
CA GLU A 167 2.07 30.63 -20.17
C GLU A 167 1.81 31.20 -18.76
N ASP A 168 1.78 32.52 -18.68
CA ASP A 168 1.49 33.22 -17.42
C ASP A 168 0.03 33.04 -16.97
N GLY A 169 -0.19 33.14 -15.66
CA GLY A 169 -1.50 33.03 -15.02
C GLY A 169 -1.97 31.60 -14.77
N ARG A 170 -3.27 31.48 -14.47
CA ARG A 170 -3.92 30.20 -14.16
C ARG A 170 -4.66 29.65 -15.38
N GLY A 171 -4.33 28.42 -15.75
CA GLY A 171 -5.03 27.63 -16.77
C GLY A 171 -6.13 26.75 -16.17
N PRO A 172 -6.94 26.07 -17.00
CA PRO A 172 -8.06 25.26 -16.54
C PRO A 172 -7.66 23.91 -15.94
N ALA A 173 -6.38 23.51 -16.04
CA ALA A 173 -5.88 22.25 -15.49
C ALA A 173 -5.93 22.22 -13.95
N GLN A 174 -6.12 21.03 -13.39
CA GLN A 174 -6.12 20.79 -11.94
C GLN A 174 -5.02 19.79 -11.58
N SER A 175 -4.24 20.11 -10.54
CA SER A 175 -3.24 19.20 -10.01
C SER A 175 -3.85 18.23 -8.99
N LEU A 176 -3.33 17.01 -8.97
CA LEU A 176 -3.60 16.01 -7.95
C LEU A 176 -2.82 16.36 -6.67
N ARG A 177 -3.53 16.64 -5.57
CA ARG A 177 -2.93 17.01 -4.27
C ARG A 177 -3.54 16.20 -3.15
N LEU A 178 -3.06 14.97 -2.97
CA LEU A 178 -3.71 13.94 -2.13
C LEU A 178 -4.12 14.43 -0.72
N THR A 179 -3.27 15.20 -0.06
CA THR A 179 -3.49 15.67 1.32
C THR A 179 -4.43 16.87 1.45
N PHE A 180 -4.69 17.56 0.34
CA PHE A 180 -5.49 18.79 0.26
C PHE A 180 -6.84 18.53 -0.40
N ASP A 181 -6.86 17.68 -1.42
CA ASP A 181 -8.06 17.31 -2.16
C ASP A 181 -9.12 16.68 -1.26
N GLU A 182 -10.38 16.77 -1.69
CA GLU A 182 -11.48 16.04 -1.05
C GLU A 182 -11.25 14.52 -1.15
N ILE A 183 -11.54 13.83 -0.05
CA ILE A 183 -11.43 12.38 0.02
C ILE A 183 -12.66 11.76 -0.65
N GLU A 184 -12.48 11.20 -1.84
CA GLU A 184 -13.54 10.44 -2.50
C GLU A 184 -13.77 9.09 -1.78
N THR A 185 -14.98 8.92 -1.24
CA THR A 185 -15.40 7.64 -0.63
C THR A 185 -16.75 7.20 -1.19
N LYS A 186 -16.99 5.89 -1.19
CA LYS A 186 -18.29 5.31 -1.53
C LYS A 186 -18.90 4.65 -0.30
N TYR A 187 -20.23 4.65 -0.23
CA TYR A 187 -20.94 4.03 0.87
C TYR A 187 -20.59 2.53 0.97
N ARG A 188 -20.38 2.09 2.21
CA ARG A 188 -20.17 0.70 2.58
C ARG A 188 -21.32 0.29 3.48
N SER A 189 -22.14 -0.65 3.01
CA SER A 189 -23.28 -1.14 3.77
C SER A 189 -22.86 -1.84 5.06
N PHE A 190 -23.80 -1.97 5.98
CA PHE A 190 -23.60 -2.78 7.19
C PHE A 190 -23.12 -4.20 6.83
N TRP A 191 -23.70 -4.79 5.78
CA TRP A 191 -23.35 -6.14 5.34
C TRP A 191 -21.93 -6.28 4.83
N TRP A 192 -21.36 -5.26 4.19
CA TRP A 192 -19.94 -5.27 3.85
C TRP A 192 -19.07 -5.45 5.10
N TYR A 193 -19.34 -4.68 6.15
CA TYR A 193 -18.61 -4.82 7.40
C TYR A 193 -18.94 -6.12 8.15
N ALA A 194 -20.15 -6.66 8.02
CA ALA A 194 -20.44 -8.01 8.52
C ALA A 194 -19.57 -9.08 7.83
N ILE A 195 -19.36 -8.98 6.51
CA ILE A 195 -18.44 -9.86 5.76
C ILE A 195 -17.01 -9.66 6.25
N MET A 196 -16.56 -8.41 6.45
CA MET A 196 -15.22 -8.13 6.99
C MET A 196 -15.02 -8.69 8.41
N ALA A 197 -16.05 -8.65 9.27
CA ALA A 197 -16.00 -9.27 10.59
C ALA A 197 -15.87 -10.80 10.50
N LEU A 198 -16.61 -11.43 9.58
CA LEU A 198 -16.54 -12.88 9.36
C LEU A 198 -15.17 -13.30 8.83
N VAL A 199 -14.66 -12.65 7.78
CA VAL A 199 -13.33 -12.96 7.19
C VAL A 199 -12.23 -12.83 8.23
N ASP A 200 -12.31 -11.82 9.08
CA ASP A 200 -11.35 -11.57 10.16
C ASP A 200 -11.43 -12.62 11.27
N ALA A 201 -12.62 -13.04 11.67
CA ALA A 201 -12.79 -14.16 12.60
C ALA A 201 -12.22 -15.47 12.03
N LEU A 202 -12.47 -15.75 10.74
CA LEU A 202 -11.89 -16.92 10.06
C LEU A 202 -10.36 -16.81 9.96
N THR A 203 -9.83 -15.63 9.63
CA THR A 203 -8.38 -15.35 9.61
C THR A 203 -7.77 -15.65 10.97
N HIS A 204 -8.40 -15.19 12.05
CA HIS A 204 -7.95 -15.42 13.41
C HIS A 204 -7.90 -16.90 13.74
N LEU A 205 -8.98 -17.64 13.46
CA LEU A 205 -9.02 -19.08 13.68
C LEU A 205 -7.91 -19.80 12.91
N LEU A 206 -7.73 -19.49 11.62
CA LEU A 206 -6.69 -20.10 10.79
C LEU A 206 -5.28 -19.85 11.34
N LEU A 207 -4.96 -18.63 11.75
CA LEU A 207 -3.65 -18.30 12.29
C LEU A 207 -3.40 -18.98 13.64
N VAL A 208 -4.40 -19.01 14.54
CA VAL A 208 -4.32 -19.76 15.80
C VAL A 208 -4.11 -21.26 15.54
N PHE A 209 -4.86 -21.86 14.61
CA PHE A 209 -4.69 -23.27 14.24
C PHE A 209 -3.30 -23.58 13.66
N ASN A 210 -2.63 -22.59 13.08
CA ASN A 210 -1.27 -22.71 12.56
C ASN A 210 -0.19 -22.28 13.57
N GLY A 211 -0.54 -22.12 14.85
CA GLY A 211 0.41 -21.88 15.93
C GLY A 211 0.88 -20.43 16.07
N PHE A 212 0.15 -19.47 15.49
CA PHE A 212 0.38 -18.06 15.74
C PHE A 212 -0.37 -17.60 16.99
N GLU A 213 0.30 -16.77 17.78
CA GLU A 213 -0.23 -16.11 18.96
C GLU A 213 -0.71 -14.70 18.60
N TYR A 214 -1.97 -14.40 18.93
CA TYR A 214 -2.51 -13.07 18.72
C TYR A 214 -2.22 -12.13 19.88
N TYR A 215 -1.67 -10.96 19.59
CA TYR A 215 -1.49 -9.85 20.53
C TYR A 215 -2.42 -8.71 20.14
N ALA A 216 -3.47 -8.49 20.94
CA ALA A 216 -4.43 -7.42 20.68
C ALA A 216 -3.87 -6.05 21.09
N GLN A 217 -4.30 -5.00 20.41
CA GLN A 217 -4.06 -3.61 20.81
C GLN A 217 -4.69 -3.26 22.18
N SER A 218 -4.49 -2.04 22.66
CA SER A 218 -5.11 -1.56 23.91
C SER A 218 -6.65 -1.63 23.84
N ARG A 219 -7.33 -1.67 25.00
CA ARG A 219 -8.80 -1.77 25.05
C ARG A 219 -9.48 -0.57 24.38
N ASP A 220 -8.92 0.62 24.56
CA ASP A 220 -9.45 1.86 23.98
C ASP A 220 -9.33 1.86 22.46
N GLU A 221 -8.22 1.33 21.92
CA GLU A 221 -8.08 1.12 20.47
C GLU A 221 -9.06 0.05 19.98
N THR A 222 -9.24 -1.06 20.72
CA THR A 222 -10.20 -2.12 20.37
C THR A 222 -11.63 -1.60 20.21
N LEU A 223 -12.11 -0.76 21.14
CA LEU A 223 -13.47 -0.25 21.12
C LEU A 223 -13.72 0.78 19.99
N ALA A 224 -12.66 1.38 19.46
CA ALA A 224 -12.74 2.35 18.37
C ALA A 224 -12.74 1.72 16.96
N VAL A 225 -12.70 0.38 16.85
CA VAL A 225 -12.72 -0.33 15.57
C VAL A 225 -14.12 -0.80 15.23
N PHE A 226 -14.59 -0.42 14.05
CA PHE A 226 -15.78 -0.99 13.42
C PHE A 226 -15.42 -1.73 12.12
N PRO A 227 -15.95 -2.96 11.92
CA PRO A 227 -16.83 -3.73 12.81
C PRO A 227 -16.09 -4.21 14.08
N PRO A 228 -16.81 -4.39 15.21
CA PRO A 228 -16.22 -4.89 16.44
C PRO A 228 -15.53 -6.24 16.24
N ARG A 229 -14.33 -6.39 16.79
CA ARG A 229 -13.48 -7.57 16.61
C ARG A 229 -13.56 -8.47 17.85
N ILE A 230 -14.37 -9.52 17.78
CA ILE A 230 -14.62 -10.45 18.91
C ILE A 230 -13.30 -10.99 19.48
N GLN A 231 -12.35 -11.32 18.61
CA GLN A 231 -11.03 -11.82 19.00
C GLN A 231 -10.19 -10.82 19.78
N GLN A 232 -10.40 -9.51 19.63
CA GLN A 232 -9.73 -8.49 20.45
C GLN A 232 -10.38 -8.34 21.83
N LEU A 233 -11.70 -8.56 21.93
CA LEU A 233 -12.42 -8.54 23.20
C LEU A 233 -12.02 -9.73 24.07
N ALA A 234 -11.85 -10.91 23.46
CA ALA A 234 -11.46 -12.16 24.12
C ALA A 234 -9.93 -12.40 24.16
N ALA A 235 -9.12 -11.42 23.76
CA ALA A 235 -7.67 -11.60 23.65
C ALA A 235 -7.00 -11.85 25.01
N GLN A 236 -6.28 -12.97 25.12
CA GLN A 236 -5.49 -13.32 26.30
C GLN A 236 -4.19 -12.51 26.40
N ARG A 237 -3.61 -12.14 25.25
CA ARG A 237 -2.37 -11.38 25.16
C ARG A 237 -2.69 -10.00 24.59
N ARG A 238 -2.08 -8.97 25.17
CA ARG A 238 -2.14 -7.61 24.66
C ARG A 238 -0.75 -7.09 24.37
N SER A 239 -0.65 -6.33 23.30
CA SER A 239 0.54 -5.56 22.98
C SER A 239 0.76 -4.50 24.06
N SER A 240 2.03 -4.20 24.36
CA SER A 240 2.40 -2.98 25.09
C SER A 240 2.16 -1.72 24.28
N SER A 241 2.03 -1.88 22.95
CA SER A 241 1.77 -0.80 22.00
C SER A 241 0.30 -0.71 21.59
N GLY A 242 -0.06 0.34 20.87
CA GLY A 242 -1.35 0.51 20.20
C GLY A 242 -1.52 -0.37 18.95
N LEU A 243 -0.51 -1.15 18.56
CA LEU A 243 -0.56 -2.04 17.42
C LEU A 243 -0.99 -3.45 17.82
N SER A 244 -1.91 -4.04 17.06
CA SER A 244 -2.15 -5.49 17.10
C SER A 244 -1.20 -6.22 16.14
N TYR A 245 -0.81 -7.43 16.52
CA TYR A 245 0.07 -8.27 15.68
C TYR A 245 -0.10 -9.75 15.99
N TRP A 246 0.41 -10.57 15.08
CA TRP A 246 0.52 -12.01 15.23
C TRP A 246 1.97 -12.41 15.40
N HIS A 247 2.23 -13.29 16.36
CA HIS A 247 3.57 -13.78 16.65
C HIS A 247 3.61 -15.31 16.57
N ARG A 248 4.52 -15.84 15.76
CA ARG A 248 4.90 -17.25 15.79
C ARG A 248 6.26 -17.37 16.46
N PRO A 249 6.39 -18.13 17.57
CA PRO A 249 7.65 -18.23 18.31
C PRO A 249 8.81 -18.74 17.46
N HIS A 250 9.96 -18.09 17.56
CA HIS A 250 11.19 -18.52 16.88
C HIS A 250 11.90 -19.63 17.66
N ARG A 251 12.27 -20.74 17.00
CA ARG A 251 12.93 -21.89 17.64
C ARG A 251 14.19 -22.38 16.90
N GLN A 252 14.73 -21.59 15.98
CA GLN A 252 15.89 -21.95 15.16
C GLN A 252 17.02 -20.96 15.37
N SER A 253 18.05 -21.33 16.13
CA SER A 253 19.16 -20.44 16.46
C SER A 253 20.07 -20.13 15.26
N ASP A 254 20.06 -20.97 14.23
CA ASP A 254 20.82 -20.84 12.98
C ASP A 254 20.12 -19.98 11.92
N ARG A 255 18.90 -19.54 12.19
CA ARG A 255 18.10 -18.73 11.25
C ARG A 255 17.73 -17.37 11.84
N LEU A 256 17.39 -16.43 10.96
CA LEU A 256 16.84 -15.14 11.33
C LEU A 256 15.30 -15.21 11.36
N PRO A 257 14.64 -14.58 12.35
CA PRO A 257 13.19 -14.45 12.37
C PRO A 257 12.71 -13.45 11.31
N ILE A 258 11.41 -13.46 11.02
CA ILE A 258 10.78 -12.67 9.96
C ILE A 258 9.80 -11.66 10.57
N VAL A 259 9.87 -10.42 10.13
CA VAL A 259 8.81 -9.42 10.34
C VAL A 259 8.08 -9.22 9.02
N PHE A 260 6.74 -9.21 9.06
CA PHE A 260 5.87 -9.04 7.90
C PHE A 260 4.96 -7.81 8.01
N PHE A 261 5.02 -6.94 7.00
CA PHE A 261 4.10 -5.79 6.83
C PHE A 261 3.19 -6.00 5.62
N HIS A 262 1.88 -6.05 5.86
CA HIS A 262 0.91 -6.28 4.79
C HIS A 262 0.51 -5.01 4.01
N GLY A 263 -0.07 -5.22 2.83
CA GLY A 263 -0.65 -4.16 1.99
C GLY A 263 -2.11 -3.85 2.30
N ILE A 264 -2.65 -2.84 1.62
CA ILE A 264 -4.09 -2.48 1.69
C ILE A 264 -4.94 -3.69 1.29
N GLY A 265 -6.01 -3.99 2.04
CA GLY A 265 -6.86 -5.13 1.72
C GLY A 265 -7.79 -5.55 2.85
N ILE A 266 -8.21 -6.81 2.79
CA ILE A 266 -9.04 -7.48 3.82
C ILE A 266 -8.22 -7.96 5.04
N GLY A 267 -7.22 -7.18 5.45
CA GLY A 267 -6.26 -7.54 6.49
C GLY A 267 -5.38 -8.73 6.10
N LEU A 268 -5.07 -9.62 7.07
CA LEU A 268 -4.11 -10.70 6.88
C LEU A 268 -4.62 -11.92 6.09
N TRP A 269 -5.92 -11.97 5.75
CA TRP A 269 -6.53 -13.14 5.08
C TRP A 269 -5.75 -13.61 3.84
N VAL A 270 -5.39 -12.68 2.95
CA VAL A 270 -4.67 -12.96 1.69
C VAL A 270 -3.30 -13.59 1.93
N TYR A 271 -2.69 -13.31 3.09
CA TYR A 271 -1.34 -13.74 3.42
C TYR A 271 -1.30 -14.97 4.33
N THR A 272 -2.45 -15.48 4.80
CA THR A 272 -2.49 -16.63 5.73
C THR A 272 -1.64 -17.82 5.25
N ARG A 273 -1.81 -18.24 3.99
CA ARG A 273 -1.00 -19.32 3.39
C ARG A 273 0.48 -18.95 3.32
N PHE A 274 0.79 -17.73 2.89
CA PHE A 274 2.17 -17.23 2.80
C PHE A 274 2.87 -17.25 4.16
N LEU A 275 2.21 -16.73 5.21
CA LEU A 275 2.73 -16.69 6.59
C LEU A 275 3.01 -18.10 7.13
N VAL A 276 2.13 -19.06 6.84
CA VAL A 276 2.33 -20.47 7.21
C VAL A 276 3.51 -21.08 6.46
N GLU A 277 3.63 -20.81 5.16
CA GLU A 277 4.70 -21.37 4.31
C GLU A 277 6.09 -20.82 4.69
N ILE A 278 6.23 -19.51 4.95
CA ILE A 278 7.52 -18.91 5.35
C ILE A 278 7.95 -19.31 6.77
N SER A 279 7.02 -19.69 7.63
CA SER A 279 7.31 -20.17 9.00
C SER A 279 7.52 -21.69 9.10
N ALA A 280 7.17 -22.44 8.05
CA ALA A 280 7.34 -23.89 8.02
C ALA A 280 8.82 -24.30 7.88
N SER A 281 9.23 -25.32 8.63
CA SER A 281 10.54 -25.96 8.49
C SER A 281 10.59 -26.91 7.29
N LYS A 282 11.79 -27.14 6.73
CA LYS A 282 11.99 -28.04 5.58
C LYS A 282 11.96 -29.51 6.01
N ALA A 283 12.40 -29.85 7.23
CA ALA A 283 12.40 -31.22 7.74
C ALA A 283 11.54 -31.43 9.00
N ARG A 284 10.97 -32.64 9.14
CA ARG A 284 10.30 -33.08 10.37
C ARG A 284 11.31 -33.08 11.52
N GLY A 285 11.09 -32.25 12.53
CA GLY A 285 11.95 -32.16 13.72
C GLY A 285 12.87 -30.93 13.74
N GLU A 286 13.03 -30.21 12.64
CA GLU A 286 13.65 -28.88 12.64
C GLU A 286 12.71 -27.88 13.35
N GLY A 287 13.28 -27.00 14.19
CA GLY A 287 12.55 -25.91 14.82
C GLY A 287 11.85 -25.01 13.79
N GLN A 288 10.93 -24.15 14.23
CA GLN A 288 10.20 -23.24 13.34
C GLN A 288 10.87 -21.85 13.25
N VAL A 289 10.81 -21.24 12.07
CA VAL A 289 11.19 -19.82 11.90
C VAL A 289 10.10 -18.95 12.54
N GLY A 290 10.52 -17.96 13.33
CA GLY A 290 9.59 -17.07 14.00
C GLY A 290 9.07 -16.01 13.03
N VAL A 291 7.80 -15.62 13.19
CA VAL A 291 7.17 -14.59 12.36
C VAL A 291 6.41 -13.60 13.23
N ILE A 292 6.69 -12.31 13.09
CA ILE A 292 5.82 -11.23 13.57
C ILE A 292 5.12 -10.62 12.36
N ALA A 293 3.81 -10.79 12.26
CA ALA A 293 2.99 -10.13 11.25
C ALA A 293 2.18 -9.00 11.89
N LEU A 294 2.53 -7.75 11.57
CA LEU A 294 1.79 -6.60 12.07
C LEU A 294 0.41 -6.52 11.42
N GLU A 295 -0.59 -6.08 12.17
CA GLU A 295 -1.95 -5.92 11.69
C GLU A 295 -2.32 -4.43 11.65
N ILE A 296 -2.26 -3.85 10.45
CA ILE A 296 -2.41 -2.42 10.20
C ILE A 296 -3.88 -2.13 9.87
N LEU A 297 -4.68 -1.93 10.91
CA LEU A 297 -6.14 -1.84 10.78
C LEU A 297 -6.66 -0.67 9.91
N PRO A 298 -6.05 0.52 9.89
CA PRO A 298 -6.52 1.63 9.05
C PRO A 298 -6.54 1.35 7.55
N ILE A 299 -5.73 0.40 7.09
CA ILE A 299 -5.68 -0.03 5.67
C ILE A 299 -6.35 -1.39 5.43
N SER A 300 -7.11 -1.89 6.42
CA SER A 300 -7.69 -3.24 6.42
C SER A 300 -9.22 -3.26 6.20
N PHE A 301 -9.75 -2.29 5.45
CA PHE A 301 -11.19 -2.10 5.16
C PHE A 301 -12.05 -2.01 6.43
N ARG A 302 -11.60 -1.18 7.37
CA ARG A 302 -12.23 -0.94 8.67
C ARG A 302 -12.35 0.54 8.95
N LEU A 303 -13.38 0.89 9.71
CA LEU A 303 -13.49 2.21 10.31
C LEU A 303 -12.73 2.18 11.63
N THR A 304 -11.66 2.94 11.73
CA THR A 304 -10.71 2.92 12.86
C THR A 304 -10.38 4.34 13.32
N LYS A 305 -9.57 4.51 14.36
CA LYS A 305 -8.88 5.78 14.58
C LYS A 305 -7.87 6.05 13.44
N PRO A 306 -7.40 7.30 13.29
CA PRO A 306 -6.27 7.58 12.40
C PRO A 306 -5.09 6.61 12.57
N PRO A 307 -4.32 6.35 11.50
CA PRO A 307 -3.08 5.59 11.62
C PRO A 307 -2.08 6.31 12.52
N LEU A 308 -1.15 5.55 13.08
CA LEU A 308 -0.03 6.12 13.84
C LEU A 308 0.83 6.97 12.90
N GLY A 309 1.28 8.13 13.40
CA GLY A 309 2.36 8.88 12.76
C GLY A 309 3.67 8.09 12.79
N LYS A 310 4.61 8.45 11.91
CA LYS A 310 5.91 7.78 11.73
C LYS A 310 6.63 7.49 13.05
N ASP A 311 6.87 8.50 13.89
CA ASP A 311 7.67 8.34 15.12
C ASP A 311 6.97 7.46 16.16
N ALA A 312 5.65 7.60 16.29
CA ALA A 312 4.85 6.75 17.16
C ALA A 312 4.86 5.30 16.68
N PHE A 313 4.79 5.06 15.36
CA PHE A 313 4.93 3.73 14.77
C PHE A 313 6.30 3.12 15.07
N LEU A 314 7.40 3.86 14.83
CA LEU A 314 8.77 3.36 15.07
C LEU A 314 9.02 3.01 16.54
N THR A 315 8.54 3.85 17.45
CA THR A 315 8.62 3.59 18.90
C THR A 315 7.88 2.31 19.26
N GLN A 316 6.61 2.21 18.87
CA GLN A 316 5.76 1.06 19.18
C GLN A 316 6.22 -0.24 18.50
N PHE A 317 6.80 -0.15 17.31
CA PHE A 317 7.38 -1.29 16.62
C PHE A 317 8.65 -1.78 17.33
N THR A 318 9.50 -0.86 17.80
CA THR A 318 10.70 -1.20 18.60
C THR A 318 10.32 -1.91 19.89
N GLU A 319 9.30 -1.45 20.60
CA GLU A 319 8.76 -2.13 21.80
C GLU A 319 8.30 -3.58 21.50
N ILE A 320 7.69 -3.82 20.33
CA ILE A 320 7.28 -5.17 19.92
C ILE A 320 8.52 -6.04 19.71
N LEU A 321 9.55 -5.55 19.02
CA LEU A 321 10.78 -6.30 18.79
C LEU A 321 11.52 -6.63 20.09
N ASP A 322 11.65 -5.64 20.97
CA ASP A 322 12.37 -5.77 22.25
C ASP A 322 11.65 -6.76 23.18
N ARG A 323 10.30 -6.77 23.18
CA ARG A 323 9.49 -7.74 23.91
C ARG A 323 9.80 -9.19 23.53
N HIS A 324 10.06 -9.44 22.25
CA HIS A 324 10.39 -10.78 21.74
C HIS A 324 11.90 -11.02 21.64
N SER A 325 12.72 -10.04 22.06
CA SER A 325 14.19 -10.08 22.02
C SER A 325 14.73 -10.36 20.62
N TRP A 326 14.19 -9.68 19.60
CA TRP A 326 14.63 -9.82 18.21
C TRP A 326 15.58 -8.70 17.79
N ASP A 327 16.88 -8.96 17.92
CA ASP A 327 17.95 -8.00 17.57
C ASP A 327 18.24 -7.91 16.07
N LYS A 328 18.06 -9.03 15.35
CA LYS A 328 18.25 -9.12 13.89
C LYS A 328 17.08 -9.89 13.29
N PHE A 329 16.51 -9.40 12.20
CA PHE A 329 15.37 -10.01 11.53
C PHE A 329 15.34 -9.71 10.04
N ILE A 330 14.65 -10.56 9.28
CA ILE A 330 14.35 -10.33 7.87
C ILE A 330 13.05 -9.54 7.79
N LEU A 331 13.05 -8.46 7.01
CA LEU A 331 11.84 -7.68 6.78
C LEU A 331 11.19 -8.10 5.46
N VAL A 332 9.93 -8.50 5.51
CA VAL A 332 9.13 -8.82 4.32
C VAL A 332 7.94 -7.87 4.29
N SER A 333 7.70 -7.24 3.14
CA SER A 333 6.55 -6.36 3.00
C SER A 333 5.87 -6.49 1.66
N HIS A 334 4.59 -6.13 1.63
CA HIS A 334 3.81 -6.09 0.39
C HIS A 334 3.10 -4.75 0.23
N SER A 335 3.13 -4.17 -0.98
CA SER A 335 2.35 -2.99 -1.34
C SER A 335 2.55 -1.85 -0.33
N TYR A 336 1.48 -1.34 0.29
CA TYR A 336 1.54 -0.32 1.35
C TYR A 336 2.52 -0.65 2.48
N GLY A 337 2.74 -1.92 2.82
CA GLY A 337 3.73 -2.32 3.83
C GLY A 337 5.17 -1.85 3.50
N SER A 338 5.45 -1.53 2.24
CA SER A 338 6.72 -0.94 1.82
C SER A 338 6.90 0.50 2.34
N VAL A 339 5.83 1.20 2.71
CA VAL A 339 5.88 2.53 3.35
C VAL A 339 6.41 2.41 4.78
N LEU A 340 5.86 1.48 5.57
CA LEU A 340 6.37 1.20 6.90
C LEU A 340 7.80 0.66 6.85
N THR A 341 8.12 -0.12 5.81
CA THR A 341 9.49 -0.53 5.51
C THR A 341 10.41 0.68 5.31
N THR A 342 10.00 1.67 4.52
CA THR A 342 10.76 2.93 4.34
C THR A 342 11.04 3.60 5.69
N HIS A 343 10.04 3.73 6.55
CA HIS A 343 10.20 4.37 7.86
C HIS A 343 11.22 3.63 8.72
N VAL A 344 11.13 2.30 8.77
CA VAL A 344 12.04 1.45 9.56
C VAL A 344 13.46 1.46 8.99
N LEU A 345 13.63 1.42 7.67
CA LEU A 345 14.95 1.46 7.03
C LEU A 345 15.64 2.82 7.18
N ARG A 346 14.90 3.91 7.31
CA ARG A 346 15.45 5.25 7.57
C ARG A 346 15.73 5.54 9.05
N CYS A 347 15.26 4.69 9.96
CA CYS A 347 15.53 4.82 11.39
C CYS A 347 16.93 4.25 11.71
N PRO A 348 17.88 5.07 12.20
CA PRO A 348 19.26 4.63 12.51
C PRO A 348 19.35 3.40 13.41
N GLU A 349 18.47 3.31 14.40
CA GLU A 349 18.47 2.23 15.39
C GLU A 349 17.95 0.92 14.81
N LEU A 350 16.96 0.99 13.92
CA LEU A 350 16.29 -0.19 13.35
C LEU A 350 16.92 -0.68 12.05
N GLN A 351 17.49 0.22 11.24
CA GLN A 351 18.10 -0.16 9.96
C GLN A 351 19.21 -1.18 10.13
N ALA A 352 19.96 -1.08 11.24
CA ALA A 352 21.04 -1.98 11.59
C ALA A 352 20.51 -3.37 11.95
N ARG A 353 19.26 -3.49 12.43
CA ARG A 353 18.61 -4.76 12.76
C ARG A 353 18.16 -5.56 11.54
N ILE A 354 18.21 -4.97 10.34
CA ILE A 354 17.67 -5.56 9.09
C ILE A 354 18.81 -5.83 8.10
N PRO A 355 19.46 -7.01 8.15
CA PRO A 355 20.49 -7.37 7.19
C PRO A 355 19.94 -7.69 5.79
N ARG A 356 18.67 -8.10 5.69
CA ARG A 356 18.04 -8.48 4.41
C ARG A 356 16.55 -8.17 4.41
N ALA A 357 15.99 -7.82 3.25
CA ALA A 357 14.56 -7.59 3.11
C ALA A 357 13.98 -8.04 1.75
N VAL A 358 12.70 -8.41 1.74
CA VAL A 358 11.95 -8.78 0.54
C VAL A 358 10.73 -7.86 0.41
N LEU A 359 10.69 -7.07 -0.65
CA LEU A 359 9.60 -6.13 -0.93
C LEU A 359 8.78 -6.68 -2.10
N ILE A 360 7.47 -6.88 -1.91
CA ILE A 360 6.57 -7.48 -2.90
C ILE A 360 5.64 -6.40 -3.43
N ASP A 361 5.69 -6.12 -4.72
CA ASP A 361 4.96 -5.04 -5.39
C ASP A 361 5.01 -3.71 -4.60
N PRO A 362 6.21 -3.22 -4.22
CA PRO A 362 6.32 -2.05 -3.34
C PRO A 362 5.81 -0.77 -4.02
N VAL A 363 5.04 0.02 -3.27
CA VAL A 363 4.53 1.31 -3.74
C VAL A 363 5.47 2.47 -3.41
N SER A 364 6.47 2.26 -2.55
CA SER A 364 7.36 3.32 -2.05
C SER A 364 8.53 3.66 -2.97
N ILE A 365 8.83 2.83 -3.98
CA ILE A 365 9.93 3.09 -4.93
C ILE A 365 9.40 3.98 -6.05
N LEU A 366 10.14 5.05 -6.36
CA LEU A 366 9.72 6.09 -7.34
C LEU A 366 8.34 6.71 -7.03
N LEU A 367 7.94 6.77 -5.76
CA LEU A 367 6.62 7.26 -5.33
C LEU A 367 6.31 8.72 -5.74
N HIS A 368 7.31 9.51 -6.14
CA HIS A 368 7.13 10.85 -6.72
C HIS A 368 6.57 10.83 -8.15
N LEU A 369 6.58 9.69 -8.85
CA LEU A 369 5.92 9.52 -10.13
C LEU A 369 4.40 9.46 -9.94
N PRO A 370 3.62 9.95 -10.91
CA PRO A 370 2.17 10.08 -10.74
C PRO A 370 1.45 8.73 -10.68
N ASP A 371 2.04 7.64 -11.18
CA ASP A 371 1.38 6.35 -11.40
C ASP A 371 0.64 5.83 -10.17
N VAL A 372 1.33 5.69 -9.04
CA VAL A 372 0.74 5.13 -7.81
C VAL A 372 -0.42 6.01 -7.34
N ALA A 373 -0.21 7.32 -7.26
CA ALA A 373 -1.21 8.27 -6.79
C ALA A 373 -2.42 8.30 -7.73
N PHE A 374 -2.19 8.48 -9.04
CA PHE A 374 -3.23 8.57 -10.05
C PHE A 374 -4.00 7.25 -10.22
N ASN A 375 -3.30 6.13 -10.42
CA ASN A 375 -3.92 4.82 -10.66
C ASN A 375 -4.74 4.34 -9.48
N PHE A 376 -4.31 4.65 -8.25
CA PHE A 376 -5.03 4.26 -7.04
C PHE A 376 -6.17 5.21 -6.70
N THR A 377 -6.04 6.53 -6.90
CA THR A 377 -7.00 7.51 -6.34
C THR A 377 -7.84 8.27 -7.36
N ARG A 378 -7.48 8.27 -8.65
CA ARG A 378 -8.15 9.10 -9.68
C ARG A 378 -8.57 8.35 -10.93
N ARG A 379 -7.86 7.27 -11.30
CA ARG A 379 -8.16 6.51 -12.52
C ARG A 379 -9.58 5.97 -12.49
N GLN A 380 -10.34 6.29 -13.54
CA GLN A 380 -11.69 5.76 -13.73
C GLN A 380 -11.64 4.28 -14.13
N PRO A 381 -12.31 3.38 -13.40
CA PRO A 381 -12.22 1.95 -13.66
C PRO A 381 -12.98 1.56 -14.94
N LYS A 382 -12.33 0.75 -15.79
CA LYS A 382 -12.90 0.19 -17.02
C LYS A 382 -12.96 -1.33 -16.97
N ARG A 383 -11.94 -1.99 -16.43
CA ARG A 383 -11.81 -3.47 -16.35
C ARG A 383 -12.28 -4.02 -15.01
N ALA A 384 -12.51 -5.33 -14.93
CA ALA A 384 -13.05 -5.96 -13.72
C ALA A 384 -12.13 -5.82 -12.49
N ASN A 385 -10.82 -6.07 -12.66
CA ASN A 385 -9.79 -5.80 -11.66
C ASN A 385 -9.74 -4.33 -11.21
N GLU A 386 -9.91 -3.38 -12.14
CA GLU A 386 -9.94 -1.95 -11.84
C GLU A 386 -11.19 -1.57 -11.04
N TRP A 387 -12.37 -2.11 -11.39
CA TRP A 387 -13.60 -1.93 -10.60
C TRP A 387 -13.48 -2.54 -9.20
N GLN A 388 -12.82 -3.70 -9.10
CA GLN A 388 -12.51 -4.33 -7.81
C GLN A 388 -11.63 -3.43 -6.95
N LEU A 389 -10.51 -2.91 -7.50
CA LEU A 389 -9.63 -2.01 -6.76
C LEU A 389 -10.38 -0.73 -6.36
N TRP A 390 -11.03 -0.07 -7.33
CA TRP A 390 -11.69 1.21 -7.12
C TRP A 390 -12.76 1.15 -6.02
N TYR A 391 -13.63 0.14 -6.07
CA TYR A 391 -14.69 0.03 -5.07
C TYR A 391 -14.15 -0.52 -3.75
N PHE A 392 -13.39 -1.61 -3.73
CA PHE A 392 -13.05 -2.23 -2.45
C PHE A 392 -11.88 -1.57 -1.73
N ALA A 393 -10.92 -0.99 -2.45
CA ALA A 393 -9.72 -0.38 -1.86
C ALA A 393 -9.73 1.15 -1.96
N SER A 394 -9.75 1.70 -3.18
CA SER A 394 -9.52 3.14 -3.40
C SER A 394 -10.53 4.03 -2.71
N THR A 395 -11.80 3.66 -2.76
CA THR A 395 -12.90 4.45 -2.20
C THR A 395 -13.34 3.98 -0.81
N ASP A 396 -12.63 3.02 -0.21
CA ASP A 396 -12.88 2.57 1.16
C ASP A 396 -12.63 3.73 2.14
N PRO A 397 -13.54 4.02 3.08
CA PRO A 397 -13.37 5.17 3.96
C PRO A 397 -12.17 5.10 4.89
N GLY A 398 -11.77 3.90 5.32
CA GLY A 398 -10.57 3.70 6.14
C GLY A 398 -9.31 4.03 5.35
N VAL A 399 -9.17 3.37 4.20
CA VAL A 399 -8.03 3.53 3.30
C VAL A 399 -7.95 4.95 2.77
N ALA A 400 -9.04 5.51 2.26
CA ALA A 400 -9.07 6.85 1.70
C ALA A 400 -8.76 7.92 2.76
N HIS A 401 -9.18 7.73 4.01
CA HIS A 401 -8.77 8.58 5.12
C HIS A 401 -7.26 8.51 5.38
N CYS A 402 -6.73 7.29 5.46
CA CYS A 402 -5.31 7.05 5.66
C CYS A 402 -4.46 7.71 4.56
N LEU A 403 -4.82 7.51 3.29
CA LEU A 403 -4.10 8.06 2.15
C LEU A 403 -4.31 9.57 1.98
N GLY A 404 -5.53 10.04 2.21
CA GLY A 404 -5.90 11.44 2.01
C GLY A 404 -5.42 12.36 3.13
N ARG A 405 -5.08 11.88 4.32
CA ARG A 405 -4.75 12.77 5.46
C ARG A 405 -3.49 12.41 6.25
N TYR A 406 -2.96 11.21 6.04
CA TYR A 406 -1.82 10.68 6.82
C TYR A 406 -0.73 10.07 5.94
N PHE A 407 -0.82 10.19 4.61
CA PHE A 407 0.17 9.68 3.67
C PHE A 407 0.98 10.83 3.09
N PHE A 408 2.14 11.11 3.67
CA PHE A 408 3.05 12.15 3.20
C PHE A 408 4.12 11.51 2.31
N TRP A 409 3.99 11.70 1.00
CA TRP A 409 4.82 10.99 0.02
C TRP A 409 6.33 11.17 0.26
N ARG A 410 6.77 12.35 0.72
CA ARG A 410 8.18 12.64 1.03
C ARG A 410 8.75 11.74 2.14
N GLU A 411 7.94 11.40 3.13
CA GLU A 411 8.35 10.49 4.20
C GLU A 411 8.30 9.02 3.77
N ASN A 412 7.51 8.72 2.74
CA ASN A 412 7.16 7.35 2.32
C ASN A 412 7.98 6.85 1.13
N VAL A 413 8.50 7.74 0.28
CA VAL A 413 9.36 7.39 -0.85
C VAL A 413 10.69 6.81 -0.37
N ILE A 414 11.21 5.76 -1.00
CA ILE A 414 12.56 5.22 -0.74
C ILE A 414 13.36 5.13 -2.03
N TRP A 415 14.65 5.48 -1.95
CA TRP A 415 15.58 5.44 -3.08
C TRP A 415 16.38 4.12 -3.11
N ALA A 416 16.88 3.73 -4.28
CA ALA A 416 17.62 2.47 -4.46
C ALA A 416 18.85 2.38 -3.55
N GLU A 417 19.59 3.47 -3.38
CA GLU A 417 20.74 3.51 -2.49
C GLU A 417 20.36 3.27 -1.02
N GLU A 418 19.22 3.80 -0.56
CA GLU A 418 18.73 3.63 0.80
C GLU A 418 18.30 2.19 1.07
N LEU A 419 17.70 1.52 0.07
CA LEU A 419 17.36 0.10 0.15
C LEU A 419 18.62 -0.74 0.39
N ALA A 420 19.70 -0.45 -0.35
CA ALA A 420 20.99 -1.12 -0.24
C ALA A 420 21.75 -0.81 1.08
N GLY A 421 21.25 0.12 1.90
CA GLY A 421 21.87 0.50 3.17
C GLY A 421 22.83 1.68 3.07
N HIS A 422 22.82 2.41 1.96
CA HIS A 422 23.55 3.66 1.80
C HIS A 422 22.62 4.84 2.07
N HIS A 423 22.88 5.57 3.15
CA HIS A 423 22.07 6.70 3.57
C HIS A 423 22.91 7.97 3.58
N PRO A 424 22.95 8.73 2.46
CA PRO A 424 23.83 9.90 2.34
C PRO A 424 23.62 10.94 3.45
N GLU A 425 22.38 11.09 3.92
CA GLU A 425 22.00 12.03 4.99
C GLU A 425 22.50 11.58 6.38
N LEU A 426 22.48 10.26 6.65
CA LEU A 426 23.00 9.71 7.90
C LEU A 426 24.53 9.62 7.88
N GLU A 427 25.12 9.33 6.73
CA GLU A 427 26.57 9.30 6.54
C GLU A 427 27.18 10.71 6.75
N GLN A 428 26.52 11.78 6.28
CA GLN A 428 26.96 13.16 6.55
C GLN A 428 26.87 13.56 8.03
N ALA A 429 25.84 13.11 8.75
CA ALA A 429 25.71 13.39 10.19
C ALA A 429 26.85 12.74 11.00
N VAL A 430 27.21 11.49 10.69
CA VAL A 430 28.30 10.76 11.37
C VAL A 430 29.68 11.39 11.10
N HIS A 431 29.92 11.92 9.91
CA HIS A 431 31.18 12.61 9.58
C HIS A 431 31.41 13.92 10.35
N THR A 432 30.35 14.51 10.90
CA THR A 432 30.45 15.78 11.65
C THR A 432 30.86 15.58 13.11
N GLU A 433 30.74 14.36 13.65
CA GLU A 433 31.01 14.03 15.08
C GLU A 433 32.34 13.30 15.33
N GLY A 434 33.25 13.22 14.36
CA GLY A 434 34.64 12.78 14.61
C GLY A 434 34.84 11.32 15.03
N SER A 435 33.83 10.46 14.87
CA SER A 435 33.97 9.01 15.13
C SER A 435 34.68 8.32 13.97
N THR A 436 35.91 7.88 14.20
CA THR A 436 36.65 6.95 13.35
C THR A 436 36.25 5.50 13.65
N SER A 437 34.98 5.17 13.46
CA SER A 437 34.62 3.75 13.27
C SER A 437 34.80 3.43 11.79
N ASP A 438 35.52 2.34 11.51
CA ASP A 438 35.77 1.73 10.20
C ASP A 438 34.42 1.32 9.56
N GLY A 439 33.67 2.33 9.11
CA GLY A 439 32.24 2.29 8.86
C GLY A 439 31.90 1.84 7.45
N ARG A 440 32.31 0.62 7.08
CA ARG A 440 31.65 -0.07 5.98
C ARG A 440 30.21 -0.34 6.41
N THR A 441 29.28 0.54 6.04
CA THR A 441 27.83 0.26 6.09
C THR A 441 27.63 -1.08 5.42
N ALA A 442 27.28 -2.11 6.21
CA ALA A 442 27.11 -3.46 5.70
C ALA A 442 26.02 -3.42 4.63
N THR A 443 26.38 -3.76 3.39
CA THR A 443 25.44 -3.73 2.27
C THR A 443 24.28 -4.67 2.55
N ARG A 444 23.06 -4.11 2.56
CA ARG A 444 21.83 -4.86 2.82
C ARG A 444 21.45 -5.64 1.58
N LYS A 445 21.13 -6.93 1.72
CA LYS A 445 20.62 -7.73 0.60
C LYS A 445 19.12 -7.53 0.45
N ILE A 446 18.67 -7.08 -0.70
CA ILE A 446 17.25 -6.80 -0.97
C ILE A 446 16.77 -7.65 -2.14
N THR A 447 15.55 -8.17 -2.06
CA THR A 447 14.84 -8.64 -3.25
C THR A 447 13.55 -7.86 -3.43
N VAL A 448 13.37 -7.26 -4.61
CA VAL A 448 12.14 -6.60 -5.02
C VAL A 448 11.39 -7.51 -5.98
N CYS A 449 10.21 -7.98 -5.57
CA CYS A 449 9.33 -8.78 -6.40
C CYS A 449 8.37 -7.83 -7.14
N LEU A 450 8.32 -7.92 -8.47
CA LEU A 450 7.52 -7.02 -9.30
C LEU A 450 6.57 -7.80 -10.20
N SER A 451 5.28 -7.45 -10.11
CA SER A 451 4.21 -7.90 -10.99
C SER A 451 4.21 -7.10 -12.30
N GLY A 452 4.37 -7.77 -13.44
CA GLY A 452 4.56 -7.09 -14.74
C GLY A 452 3.31 -6.44 -15.32
N GLN A 453 2.12 -6.81 -14.84
CA GLN A 453 0.84 -6.21 -15.24
C GLN A 453 0.20 -5.42 -14.10
N ASP A 454 1.02 -4.94 -13.16
CA ASP A 454 0.60 -4.19 -11.99
C ASP A 454 -0.25 -2.97 -12.39
N LEU A 455 -1.48 -2.94 -11.90
CA LEU A 455 -2.42 -1.87 -12.21
C LEU A 455 -2.21 -0.61 -11.37
N ILE A 456 -1.35 -0.62 -10.36
CA ILE A 456 -1.05 0.49 -9.44
C ILE A 456 0.32 1.09 -9.75
N VAL A 457 1.36 0.26 -9.77
CA VAL A 457 2.76 0.68 -9.91
C VAL A 457 3.22 0.48 -11.34
N ASP A 458 3.99 1.42 -11.89
CA ASP A 458 4.75 1.17 -13.13
C ASP A 458 5.96 0.27 -12.80
N SER A 459 5.71 -1.04 -12.72
CA SER A 459 6.74 -2.04 -12.44
C SER A 459 7.88 -2.02 -13.44
N HIS A 460 7.65 -1.59 -14.69
CA HIS A 460 8.70 -1.50 -15.69
C HIS A 460 9.64 -0.33 -15.41
N ALA A 461 9.09 0.84 -15.06
CA ALA A 461 9.89 1.98 -14.63
C ALA A 461 10.69 1.67 -13.35
N VAL A 462 10.07 0.98 -12.38
CA VAL A 462 10.75 0.55 -11.16
C VAL A 462 11.87 -0.45 -11.46
N ALA A 463 11.60 -1.48 -12.27
CA ALA A 463 12.62 -2.47 -12.65
C ALA A 463 13.81 -1.82 -13.37
N LYS A 464 13.53 -0.89 -14.29
CA LYS A 464 14.56 -0.12 -14.99
C LYS A 464 15.38 0.74 -14.03
N TYR A 465 14.71 1.49 -13.15
CA TYR A 465 15.40 2.33 -12.15
C TYR A 465 16.31 1.53 -11.22
N LEU A 466 15.87 0.34 -10.79
CA LEU A 466 16.69 -0.53 -9.97
C LEU A 466 17.88 -1.11 -10.75
N ALA A 467 17.73 -1.37 -12.06
CA ALA A 467 18.79 -1.94 -12.92
C ALA A 467 19.81 -0.90 -13.43
N ASP A 468 19.39 0.36 -13.63
CA ASP A 468 20.22 1.45 -14.17
C ASP A 468 21.40 1.86 -13.24
N GLY A 469 21.59 1.17 -12.11
CA GLY A 469 22.82 1.18 -11.31
C GLY A 469 24.10 0.72 -12.05
N LYS A 470 23.99 0.17 -13.28
CA LYS A 470 24.98 0.23 -14.39
C LYS A 470 24.39 -0.33 -15.71
N PRO A 471 24.93 0.05 -16.89
CA PRO A 471 24.30 -0.24 -18.18
C PRO A 471 24.70 -1.62 -18.74
N SER A 472 23.71 -2.49 -18.99
CA SER A 472 23.73 -3.40 -20.13
C SER A 472 22.40 -4.12 -20.35
N ASP A 473 21.90 -3.95 -21.58
CA ASP A 473 20.85 -4.68 -22.31
C ASP A 473 19.35 -4.29 -22.13
N PRO A 474 18.80 -3.44 -23.04
CA PRO A 474 17.37 -3.11 -23.10
C PRO A 474 16.49 -4.23 -23.70
N ALA A 475 16.93 -5.49 -23.68
CA ALA A 475 16.13 -6.63 -24.14
C ALA A 475 14.92 -6.93 -23.22
N CYS A 476 14.86 -6.36 -22.01
CA CYS A 476 13.78 -6.62 -21.05
C CYS A 476 12.49 -5.79 -21.27
N ALA A 477 12.47 -4.85 -22.22
CA ALA A 477 11.33 -3.92 -22.39
C ALA A 477 10.59 -4.04 -23.73
N GLN A 478 10.96 -4.96 -24.62
CA GLN A 478 10.26 -5.17 -25.89
C GLN A 478 9.94 -6.64 -26.13
N GLY A 479 8.74 -7.03 -25.71
CA GLY A 479 8.04 -8.21 -26.20
C GLY A 479 6.69 -7.79 -26.73
N GLU A 480 6.67 -7.05 -27.85
CA GLU A 480 5.43 -6.85 -28.61
C GLU A 480 5.07 -8.16 -29.32
N ASP A 481 3.91 -8.71 -28.96
CA ASP A 481 3.25 -9.78 -29.70
C ASP A 481 2.90 -9.29 -31.12
N LYS A 482 3.71 -9.70 -32.10
CA LYS A 482 3.31 -9.77 -33.51
C LYS A 482 3.54 -11.18 -34.05
N GLN A 483 2.51 -12.01 -33.87
CA GLN A 483 1.97 -12.94 -34.87
C GLN A 483 2.92 -13.94 -35.56
N GLY A 484 2.78 -15.23 -35.21
CA GLY A 484 2.81 -16.32 -36.19
C GLY A 484 4.04 -17.23 -36.27
N ARG A 485 3.90 -18.43 -35.67
CA ARG A 485 4.50 -19.73 -36.05
C ARG A 485 6.04 -19.90 -36.15
N ARG A 486 6.49 -20.99 -35.47
CA ARG A 486 7.70 -21.84 -35.71
C ARG A 486 9.02 -21.19 -35.26
N ASN A 487 9.89 -21.82 -34.45
CA ASN A 487 10.16 -23.23 -34.16
C ASN A 487 10.62 -23.41 -32.71
N ALA A 488 10.30 -24.58 -32.15
CA ALA A 488 10.96 -25.13 -30.98
C ALA A 488 12.43 -25.45 -31.32
N ALA A 489 13.37 -24.86 -30.58
CA ALA A 489 14.74 -25.37 -30.44
C ALA A 489 15.38 -24.78 -29.18
N GLY A 490 15.37 -25.57 -28.10
CA GLY A 490 16.46 -25.70 -27.14
C GLY A 490 16.85 -24.48 -26.29
N VAL A 491 16.28 -24.37 -25.09
CA VAL A 491 17.07 -24.08 -23.88
C VAL A 491 16.56 -25.00 -22.76
N ALA A 492 17.33 -26.05 -22.50
CA ALA A 492 17.20 -26.89 -21.32
C ALA A 492 18.38 -26.55 -20.40
N GLY A 493 18.09 -25.90 -19.28
CA GLY A 493 19.02 -25.62 -18.20
C GLY A 493 18.22 -25.33 -16.93
N SER A 494 18.34 -26.20 -15.93
CA SER A 494 17.55 -26.15 -14.70
C SER A 494 18.01 -25.02 -13.77
N GLY A 495 17.06 -24.23 -13.27
CA GLY A 495 17.19 -23.36 -12.10
C GLY A 495 17.53 -21.90 -12.41
N SER A 496 16.71 -20.96 -11.94
CA SER A 496 16.95 -19.49 -12.01
C SER A 496 16.58 -18.76 -13.29
N GLU A 497 15.41 -19.03 -13.89
CA GLU A 497 14.87 -18.12 -14.91
C GLU A 497 13.94 -17.09 -14.23
N HIS A 498 14.46 -15.85 -14.08
CA HIS A 498 13.80 -14.57 -13.70
C HIS A 498 14.11 -13.97 -12.31
N ARG A 499 15.22 -14.32 -11.64
CA ARG A 499 15.83 -13.49 -10.58
C ARG A 499 17.10 -12.87 -11.15
N HIS A 500 17.14 -11.55 -11.25
CA HIS A 500 18.29 -10.83 -11.81
C HIS A 500 18.86 -9.91 -10.73
N SER A 501 20.18 -9.90 -10.58
CA SER A 501 20.83 -8.90 -9.73
C SER A 501 20.82 -7.57 -10.46
N ALA A 502 20.21 -6.55 -9.84
CA ALA A 502 20.09 -5.21 -10.39
C ALA A 502 21.32 -4.33 -10.07
N GLY A 503 22.35 -4.91 -9.45
CA GLY A 503 23.50 -4.18 -8.91
C GLY A 503 23.28 -3.76 -7.45
N SER A 504 24.34 -3.26 -6.80
CA SER A 504 24.35 -2.67 -5.44
C SER A 504 23.73 -3.48 -4.27
N GLY A 505 23.45 -4.78 -4.46
CA GLY A 505 22.83 -5.63 -3.42
C GLY A 505 21.31 -5.75 -3.52
N ILE A 506 20.71 -5.28 -4.63
CA ILE A 506 19.29 -5.42 -4.91
C ILE A 506 19.08 -6.44 -6.03
N ASP A 507 18.25 -7.44 -5.78
CA ASP A 507 17.78 -8.40 -6.78
C ASP A 507 16.33 -8.08 -7.17
N VAL A 508 15.97 -8.27 -8.44
CA VAL A 508 14.59 -8.16 -8.93
C VAL A 508 14.07 -9.55 -9.28
N LEU A 509 12.92 -9.90 -8.71
CA LEU A 509 12.16 -11.11 -9.03
C LEU A 509 10.92 -10.74 -9.85
N TRP A 510 10.92 -11.07 -11.14
CA TRP A 510 9.89 -10.62 -12.08
C TRP A 510 8.75 -11.65 -12.26
N PHE A 511 7.51 -11.16 -12.30
CA PHE A 511 6.29 -11.94 -12.53
C PHE A 511 5.49 -11.36 -13.71
N PRO A 512 5.78 -11.74 -14.96
CA PRO A 512 5.33 -11.02 -16.16
C PRO A 512 3.82 -11.01 -16.39
N HIS A 513 3.10 -12.01 -15.88
CA HIS A 513 1.65 -12.18 -16.12
C HIS A 513 0.83 -12.02 -14.84
N ARG A 514 1.38 -11.32 -13.84
CA ARG A 514 0.70 -11.04 -12.58
C ARG A 514 0.37 -9.56 -12.50
N ASP A 515 -0.81 -9.30 -11.99
CA ASP A 515 -1.23 -7.99 -11.49
C ASP A 515 -0.82 -7.86 -10.02
N HIS A 516 -0.96 -6.66 -9.47
CA HIS A 516 -0.61 -6.31 -8.09
C HIS A 516 -1.20 -7.34 -7.09
N ALA A 517 -0.36 -7.85 -6.19
CA ALA A 517 -0.69 -8.87 -5.20
C ALA A 517 -1.10 -10.26 -5.73
N GLN A 518 -1.26 -10.46 -7.05
CA GLN A 518 -1.69 -11.76 -7.59
C GLN A 518 -0.67 -12.88 -7.38
N VAL A 519 0.57 -12.53 -7.06
CA VAL A 519 1.62 -13.51 -6.68
C VAL A 519 1.20 -14.39 -5.50
N PHE A 520 0.30 -13.93 -4.62
CA PHE A 520 -0.21 -14.71 -3.49
C PHE A 520 -1.28 -15.75 -3.89
N ASP A 521 -1.93 -15.60 -5.05
CA ASP A 521 -3.05 -16.45 -5.47
C ASP A 521 -2.58 -17.86 -5.88
N SER A 522 -1.41 -17.96 -6.52
CA SER A 522 -0.88 -19.22 -7.06
C SER A 522 0.19 -19.84 -6.15
N VAL A 523 0.16 -21.17 -5.99
CA VAL A 523 1.18 -21.91 -5.21
C VAL A 523 2.57 -21.74 -5.82
N ARG A 524 2.66 -21.73 -7.15
CA ARG A 524 3.93 -21.62 -7.88
C ARG A 524 4.59 -20.26 -7.65
N ASP A 525 3.85 -19.17 -7.81
CA ASP A 525 4.41 -17.82 -7.70
C ASP A 525 4.75 -17.47 -6.26
N ARG A 526 3.83 -17.77 -5.33
CA ARG A 526 4.07 -17.64 -3.90
C ARG A 526 5.27 -18.47 -3.45
N GLY A 527 5.42 -19.70 -3.95
CA GLY A 527 6.56 -20.57 -3.67
C GLY A 527 7.90 -19.94 -4.02
N ARG A 528 8.01 -19.24 -5.16
CA ARG A 528 9.24 -18.53 -5.55
C ARG A 528 9.62 -17.45 -4.53
N ILE A 529 8.65 -16.73 -3.99
CA ILE A 529 8.89 -15.70 -2.95
C ILE A 529 9.27 -16.38 -1.63
N VAL A 530 8.58 -17.46 -1.25
CA VAL A 530 8.88 -18.26 -0.05
C VAL A 530 10.33 -18.79 -0.10
N ASP A 531 10.80 -19.25 -1.25
CA ASP A 531 12.17 -19.73 -1.41
C ASP A 531 13.21 -18.63 -1.16
N VAL A 532 12.99 -17.42 -1.68
CA VAL A 532 13.85 -16.24 -1.40
C VAL A 532 13.83 -15.88 0.08
N VAL A 533 12.65 -15.83 0.71
CA VAL A 533 12.53 -15.53 2.14
C VAL A 533 13.28 -16.58 2.98
N ARG A 534 13.17 -17.86 2.62
CA ARG A 534 13.87 -18.95 3.32
C ARG A 534 15.37 -18.89 3.15
N GLU A 535 15.87 -18.58 1.96
CA GLU A 535 17.30 -18.30 1.72
C GLU A 535 17.77 -17.13 2.61
N TYR A 536 16.96 -16.06 2.70
CA TYR A 536 17.30 -14.91 3.52
C TYR A 536 17.30 -15.19 5.02
N CYS A 537 16.58 -16.22 5.48
CA CYS A 537 16.63 -16.63 6.88
C CYS A 537 17.94 -17.32 7.27
N GLU A 538 18.74 -17.84 6.34
CA GLU A 538 19.97 -18.60 6.65
C GLU A 538 21.09 -17.65 7.11
N LYS A 539 21.65 -17.84 8.31
CA LYS A 539 22.64 -16.91 8.88
C LYS A 539 23.94 -16.85 8.09
#